data_AF-A0AAJ1V9D9-F1
#
_entry.id   AF-A0AAJ1V9D9-F1
#
_cell.length_a   1.000
_cell.length_b   1.000
_cell.length_c   1.000
_cell.angle_alpha   90.00
_cell.angle_beta   90.00
_cell.angle_gamma   90.00
#
_symmetry.space_group_name_H-M   'P 1'
#
loop_
_entity.id
_entity.type
_entity.pdbx_description
1 polymer ?
#
loop_
_entity_poly.entity_id
_entity_poly.type
_entity_poly.pdbx_seq_one_letter_code
_entity_poly.pdbx_strand_id
1 'polypeptide(L)'
;MTEKEELREALKELLGEKDSRKGKTFVFPDNVDRSYNIVKGLSLMNFFRYILPAVVISAIILFIPPYSLGFMMVKLFFMALLLLGSLTFAVLRPISSRPNITYSSYLKRIIHYNNRQKMFFMKSNKRDDFRG
;
A
#
# COMPACT_ATOMS: atom_id res chain seq x y z
N MET A 1 -55.23 21.51 -21.81
CA MET A 1 -54.01 20.76 -22.18
C MET A 1 -54.38 19.87 -23.35
N THR A 2 -53.56 19.85 -24.41
CA THR A 2 -53.97 19.22 -25.68
C THR A 2 -53.63 17.74 -25.64
N GLU A 3 -54.60 16.90 -25.99
CA GLU A 3 -54.55 15.43 -26.10
C GLU A 3 -53.27 14.87 -26.77
N LYS A 4 -52.68 15.67 -27.67
CA LYS A 4 -51.42 15.37 -28.36
C LYS A 4 -50.19 15.36 -27.44
N GLU A 5 -50.21 16.09 -26.33
CA GLU A 5 -49.11 16.15 -25.36
C GLU A 5 -49.10 14.90 -24.48
N GLU A 6 -50.26 14.48 -23.97
CA GLU A 6 -50.41 13.25 -23.19
C GLU A 6 -50.05 12.01 -24.02
N LEU A 7 -50.43 11.99 -25.31
CA LEU A 7 -50.12 10.88 -26.21
C LEU A 7 -48.61 10.80 -26.51
N ARG A 8 -47.93 11.94 -26.58
CA ARG A 8 -46.46 12.00 -26.71
C ARG A 8 -45.76 11.53 -25.44
N GLU A 9 -46.31 11.83 -24.27
CA GLU A 9 -45.74 11.44 -22.98
C GLU A 9 -45.91 9.94 -22.73
N ALA A 10 -47.10 9.39 -23.02
CA ALA A 10 -47.37 7.95 -22.97
C ALA A 10 -46.51 7.16 -23.97
N LEU A 11 -46.29 7.68 -25.19
CA LEU A 11 -45.40 7.03 -26.16
C LEU A 11 -43.93 7.07 -25.73
N LYS A 12 -43.47 8.16 -25.11
CA LYS A 12 -42.11 8.25 -24.53
C LYS A 12 -41.90 7.26 -23.40
N GLU A 13 -42.92 7.06 -22.57
CA GLU A 13 -42.91 6.07 -21.49
C GLU A 13 -42.91 4.63 -22.04
N LEU A 14 -43.74 4.35 -23.04
CA LEU A 14 -43.91 3.03 -23.65
C LEU A 14 -42.73 2.60 -24.54
N LEU A 15 -42.07 3.55 -25.20
CA LEU A 15 -40.82 3.33 -25.95
C LEU A 15 -39.60 3.15 -25.03
N GLY A 16 -39.78 3.27 -23.71
CA GLY A 16 -38.73 2.98 -22.73
C GLY A 16 -37.49 3.87 -22.91
N GLU A 17 -37.66 5.06 -23.51
CA GLU A 17 -36.59 5.99 -23.82
C GLU A 17 -36.16 6.73 -22.55
N LYS A 18 -35.65 5.95 -21.58
CA LYS A 18 -34.93 6.46 -20.41
C LYS A 18 -33.68 7.15 -20.95
N ASP A 19 -33.68 8.47 -20.89
CA ASP A 19 -32.60 9.38 -21.25
C ASP A 19 -31.24 8.76 -20.88
N SER A 20 -30.59 8.14 -21.87
CA SER A 20 -29.43 7.26 -21.69
C SER A 20 -28.13 8.04 -21.54
N ARG A 21 -28.23 9.35 -21.31
CA ARG A 21 -27.12 10.26 -20.99
C ARG A 21 -26.67 10.08 -19.55
N LYS A 22 -26.36 8.84 -19.16
CA LYS A 22 -25.46 8.59 -18.03
C LYS A 22 -24.09 9.12 -18.43
N GLY A 23 -23.80 10.36 -18.04
CA GLY A 23 -22.46 10.95 -18.18
C GLY A 23 -21.43 9.95 -17.66
N LYS A 24 -20.33 9.76 -18.41
CA LYS A 24 -19.27 8.82 -18.06
C LYS A 24 -18.86 9.07 -16.61
N THR A 25 -19.21 8.16 -15.70
CA THR A 25 -18.75 8.22 -14.32
C THR A 25 -17.25 7.98 -14.34
N PHE A 26 -16.48 9.00 -13.98
CA PHE A 26 -15.04 8.88 -13.91
C PHE A 26 -14.70 8.02 -12.69
N VAL A 27 -14.50 6.72 -12.92
CA VAL A 27 -14.02 5.81 -11.88
C VAL A 27 -12.51 5.94 -11.86
N PHE A 28 -11.97 6.58 -10.82
CA PHE A 28 -10.54 6.54 -10.60
C PHE A 28 -10.15 5.12 -10.20
N PRO A 29 -9.19 4.48 -10.90
CA PRO A 29 -8.66 3.21 -10.45
C PRO A 29 -7.98 3.40 -9.09
N ASP A 30 -8.48 2.73 -8.05
CA ASP A 30 -8.03 2.88 -6.66
C ASP A 30 -6.55 2.48 -6.43
N ASN A 31 -5.92 1.80 -7.41
CA ASN A 31 -4.58 1.24 -7.31
C ASN A 31 -3.70 1.60 -8.52
N VAL A 32 -3.48 2.88 -8.81
CA VAL A 32 -2.36 3.29 -9.69
C VAL A 32 -1.06 3.26 -8.90
N ASP A 33 -0.65 2.09 -8.44
CA ASP A 33 0.63 1.93 -7.78
C ASP A 33 1.70 1.63 -8.84
N ARG A 34 2.76 2.45 -8.88
CA ARG A 34 3.84 2.34 -9.89
C ARG A 34 4.73 1.11 -9.65
N SER A 35 4.47 0.38 -8.57
CA SER A 35 5.31 -0.68 -8.05
C SER A 35 5.02 -2.01 -8.77
N TYR A 36 6.08 -2.65 -9.28
CA TYR A 36 5.95 -3.93 -9.97
C TYR A 36 5.66 -5.05 -8.96
N ASN A 37 4.43 -5.53 -8.91
CA ASN A 37 4.03 -6.58 -7.97
C ASN A 37 4.39 -7.96 -8.55
N ILE A 38 5.24 -8.71 -7.85
CA ILE A 38 5.54 -10.11 -8.20
C ILE A 38 4.36 -10.99 -7.80
N VAL A 39 3.83 -10.73 -6.60
CA VAL A 39 2.68 -11.42 -5.98
C VAL A 39 1.81 -10.36 -5.32
N LYS A 40 0.52 -10.65 -5.11
CA LYS A 40 -0.40 -9.75 -4.40
C LYS A 40 0.18 -9.31 -3.06
N GLY A 41 0.48 -8.02 -2.93
CA GLY A 41 1.05 -7.42 -1.72
C GLY A 41 2.58 -7.37 -1.66
N LEU A 42 3.29 -8.03 -2.58
CA LEU A 42 4.76 -8.06 -2.65
C LEU A 42 5.27 -7.39 -3.93
N SER A 43 5.79 -6.17 -3.77
CA SER A 43 6.53 -5.48 -4.83
C SER A 43 7.94 -6.07 -4.99
N LEU A 44 8.43 -6.13 -6.23
CA LEU A 44 9.80 -6.52 -6.58
C LEU A 44 10.83 -5.71 -5.80
N MET A 45 10.61 -4.40 -5.68
CA MET A 45 11.52 -3.53 -4.93
C MET A 45 11.50 -3.86 -3.43
N ASN A 46 10.34 -4.23 -2.88
CA ASN A 46 10.23 -4.63 -1.48
C ASN A 46 10.89 -6.00 -1.22
N PHE A 47 10.83 -6.92 -2.18
CA PHE A 47 11.55 -8.19 -2.11
C PHE A 47 13.06 -7.95 -1.99
N PHE A 48 13.64 -7.18 -2.91
CA PHE A 48 15.08 -6.87 -2.88
C PHE A 48 15.50 -6.08 -1.63
N ARG A 49 14.62 -5.21 -1.12
CA ARG A 49 14.93 -4.37 0.03
C ARG A 49 14.84 -5.08 1.38
N TYR A 50 13.89 -6.02 1.54
CA TYR A 50 13.58 -6.59 2.85
C TYR A 50 13.83 -8.11 2.91
N ILE A 51 13.49 -8.86 1.86
CA ILE A 51 13.59 -10.32 1.87
C ILE A 51 14.98 -10.78 1.45
N LEU A 52 15.53 -10.23 0.36
CA LEU A 52 16.85 -10.64 -0.13
C LEU A 52 17.96 -10.51 0.94
N PRO A 53 18.07 -9.40 1.69
CA PRO A 53 19.08 -9.29 2.74
C PRO A 53 18.88 -10.34 3.84
N ALA A 54 17.63 -10.66 4.19
CA ALA A 54 17.33 -11.67 5.19
C ALA A 54 17.77 -13.08 4.74
N VAL A 55 17.56 -13.41 3.46
CA VAL A 55 18.05 -14.67 2.86
C VAL A 55 19.57 -14.74 2.89
N VAL A 56 20.25 -13.66 2.51
CA VAL A 56 21.73 -13.60 2.53
C VAL A 56 22.27 -13.75 3.95
N ILE A 57 21.70 -13.03 4.92
CA ILE A 57 22.10 -13.15 6.34
C ILE A 57 21.86 -14.58 6.85
N SER A 58 20.72 -15.18 6.51
CA SER A 58 20.41 -16.56 6.89
C SER A 58 21.42 -17.55 6.35
N ALA A 59 21.83 -17.39 5.08
CA ALA A 59 22.86 -18.22 4.47
C ALA A 59 24.20 -18.06 5.22
N ILE A 60 24.61 -16.82 5.53
CA ILE A 60 25.84 -16.55 6.30
C ILE A 60 25.79 -17.25 7.66
N ILE A 61 24.68 -17.16 8.40
CA ILE A 61 24.52 -17.81 9.72
C ILE A 61 24.68 -19.34 9.62
N LEU A 62 24.17 -19.95 8.55
CA LEU A 62 24.32 -21.39 8.33
C LEU A 62 25.77 -21.79 8.06
N PHE A 63 26.54 -20.96 7.35
CA PHE A 63 27.95 -21.21 7.04
C PHE A 63 28.91 -21.06 8.22
N ILE A 64 28.49 -20.45 9.33
CA ILE A 64 29.34 -20.29 10.51
C ILE A 64 29.37 -21.61 11.28
N PRO A 65 30.51 -22.31 11.46
CA PRO A 65 30.59 -23.49 12.33
C PRO A 65 30.30 -23.12 13.80
N PRO A 66 29.88 -24.07 14.67
CA PRO A 66 29.85 -25.52 14.50
C PRO A 66 28.57 -26.07 13.88
N TYR A 67 28.67 -27.24 13.24
CA TYR A 67 27.58 -27.94 12.53
C TYR A 67 26.97 -29.10 13.32
N SER A 68 27.11 -29.11 14.64
CA SER A 68 26.46 -30.12 15.47
C SER A 68 24.93 -29.96 15.42
N LEU A 69 24.22 -31.08 15.60
CA LEU A 69 22.77 -31.13 15.40
C LEU A 69 22.01 -30.11 16.25
N GLY A 70 22.38 -29.96 17.52
CA GLY A 70 21.79 -28.96 18.42
C GLY A 70 22.01 -27.52 17.95
N PHE A 71 23.24 -27.16 17.57
CA PHE A 71 23.54 -25.82 17.08
C PHE A 71 22.87 -25.52 15.73
N MET A 72 22.76 -26.51 14.85
CA MET A 72 22.01 -26.36 13.60
C MET A 72 20.52 -26.13 13.83
N MET A 73 19.90 -26.84 14.78
CA MET A 73 18.49 -26.60 15.12
C MET A 73 18.25 -25.17 15.60
N VAL A 74 19.14 -24.65 16.47
CA VAL A 74 19.05 -23.27 16.95
C VAL A 74 19.21 -22.27 15.80
N LYS A 75 20.19 -22.46 14.91
CA LYS A 75 20.36 -21.60 13.72
C LYS A 75 19.14 -21.61 12.82
N LEU A 76 18.59 -22.78 12.53
CA LEU A 76 17.40 -22.94 11.70
C LEU A 76 16.19 -22.24 12.32
N PHE A 77 16.03 -22.32 13.64
CA PHE A 77 14.98 -21.59 14.35
C PHE A 77 15.10 -20.07 14.16
N PHE A 78 16.29 -19.49 14.38
CA PHE A 78 16.51 -18.06 14.18
C PHE A 78 16.39 -17.63 12.72
N MET A 79 16.87 -18.46 11.78
CA MET A 79 16.68 -18.25 10.35
C MET A 79 15.18 -18.22 9.99
N ALA A 80 14.40 -19.18 10.50
CA ALA A 80 12.97 -19.22 10.24
C ALA A 80 12.28 -17.95 10.78
N LEU A 81 12.61 -17.51 11.98
CA LEU A 81 12.10 -16.25 12.54
C LEU A 81 12.49 -15.03 11.71
N LEU A 82 13.74 -14.95 11.27
CA LEU A 82 14.26 -13.85 10.46
C LEU A 82 13.55 -13.78 9.10
N LEU A 83 13.44 -14.91 8.40
CA LEU A 83 12.77 -14.99 7.11
C LEU A 83 11.27 -14.71 7.25
N LEU A 84 10.59 -15.33 8.21
CA LEU A 84 9.16 -15.10 8.46
C LEU A 84 8.88 -13.64 8.83
N GLY A 85 9.72 -13.05 9.69
CA GLY A 85 9.65 -11.65 10.09
C GLY A 85 9.82 -10.71 8.88
N SER A 86 10.84 -10.95 8.04
CA SER A 86 11.09 -10.13 6.85
C SER A 86 9.95 -10.21 5.82
N LEU A 87 9.42 -11.42 5.58
CA LEU A 87 8.31 -11.65 4.67
C LEU A 87 7.04 -10.97 5.19
N THR A 88 6.72 -11.18 6.47
CA THR A 88 5.56 -10.56 7.11
C THR A 88 5.68 -9.04 7.04
N PHE A 89 6.84 -8.47 7.38
CA PHE A 89 7.07 -7.02 7.30
C PHE A 89 6.89 -6.45 5.88
N ALA A 90 7.31 -7.20 4.84
CA ALA A 90 7.19 -6.79 3.45
C ALA A 90 5.74 -6.84 2.94
N VAL A 91 4.95 -7.82 3.38
CA VAL A 91 3.57 -8.06 2.89
C VAL A 91 2.52 -7.33 3.72
N LEU A 92 2.76 -7.15 5.02
CA LEU A 92 1.79 -6.65 5.99
C LEU A 92 1.24 -5.27 5.60
N ARG A 93 -0.08 -5.17 5.62
CA ARG A 93 -0.84 -3.93 5.42
C ARG A 93 -1.53 -3.59 6.74
N PRO A 94 -1.05 -2.58 7.49
CA PRO A 94 -1.59 -2.28 8.82
C PRO A 94 -3.01 -1.72 8.79
N ILE A 95 -3.49 -1.27 7.63
CA ILE A 95 -4.81 -0.64 7.46
C ILE A 95 -5.56 -1.39 6.36
N SER A 96 -6.61 -2.13 6.74
CA SER A 96 -7.40 -2.96 5.82
C SER A 96 -8.07 -2.16 4.69
N SER A 97 -8.49 -0.92 4.97
CA SER A 97 -9.14 -0.05 3.98
C SER A 97 -8.18 0.57 2.97
N ARG A 98 -6.85 0.44 3.18
CA ARG A 98 -5.82 1.09 2.35
C ARG A 98 -4.75 0.08 1.95
N PRO A 99 -5.03 -0.82 0.98
CA PRO A 99 -4.10 -1.87 0.58
C PRO A 99 -2.79 -1.34 -0.01
N ASN A 100 -2.79 -0.11 -0.55
CA ASN A 100 -1.58 0.55 -1.06
C ASN A 100 -0.57 0.91 0.05
N ILE A 101 -1.02 1.10 1.30
CA ILE A 101 -0.12 1.51 2.39
C ILE A 101 0.59 0.29 2.96
N THR A 102 1.89 0.15 2.65
CA THR A 102 2.75 -0.86 3.28
C THR A 102 3.05 -0.53 4.74
N TYR A 103 3.39 -1.54 5.54
CA TYR A 103 3.84 -1.35 6.91
C TYR A 103 5.09 -0.45 7.00
N SER A 104 6.04 -0.59 6.08
CA SER A 104 7.23 0.28 6.03
C SER A 104 6.89 1.77 5.87
N SER A 105 5.95 2.10 4.97
CA SER A 105 5.47 3.47 4.78
C SER A 105 4.70 3.99 5.99
N TYR A 106 3.91 3.13 6.63
CA TYR A 106 3.19 3.44 7.87
C TYR A 106 4.15 3.84 8.99
N LEU A 107 5.19 3.03 9.22
CA LEU A 107 6.19 3.27 10.25
C LEU A 107 6.99 4.55 9.97
N LYS A 108 7.41 4.76 8.72
CA LYS A 108 8.08 5.98 8.29
C LYS A 108 7.22 7.23 8.56
N ARG A 109 5.91 7.14 8.33
CA ARG A 109 4.96 8.22 8.63
C ARG A 109 4.89 8.52 10.13
N ILE A 110 4.81 7.51 10.98
CA ILE A 110 4.80 7.69 12.44
C ILE A 110 6.10 8.37 12.90
N ILE A 111 7.25 7.89 12.45
CA ILE A 111 8.55 8.47 12.81
C ILE A 111 8.63 9.94 12.38
N HIS A 112 8.25 10.24 11.13
CA HIS A 112 8.24 11.62 10.65
C HIS A 112 7.24 12.50 11.40
N TYR A 113 6.07 11.97 11.75
CA TYR A 113 5.07 12.70 12.53
C TYR A 113 5.63 13.08 13.91
N ASN A 114 6.19 12.11 14.64
CA ASN A 114 6.78 12.34 15.96
C ASN A 114 7.94 13.35 15.91
N ASN A 115 8.76 13.29 14.85
CA ASN A 115 9.86 14.22 14.66
C ASN A 115 9.38 15.64 14.31
N ARG A 116 8.23 15.78 13.62
CA ARG A 116 7.66 17.08 13.22
C ARG A 116 6.79 17.73 14.28
N GLN A 117 6.18 16.98 15.20
CA GLN A 117 5.33 17.56 16.25
C GLN A 117 6.08 18.61 17.11
N LYS A 118 7.39 18.48 17.27
CA LYS A 118 8.23 19.46 17.99
C LYS A 118 8.58 20.71 17.17
N MET A 119 8.29 20.72 15.87
CA MET A 119 8.62 21.83 14.95
C MET A 119 7.47 22.84 14.80
N PHE A 120 6.22 22.50 15.14
CA PHE A 120 5.08 23.43 15.03
C PHE A 120 5.14 24.58 16.04
N PHE A 121 5.94 24.44 17.10
CA PHE A 121 6.21 25.50 18.08
C PHE A 121 7.56 26.20 17.86
N MET A 122 8.38 25.71 16.92
CA MET A 122 9.58 26.43 16.53
C MET A 122 9.17 27.62 15.67
N LYS A 123 9.62 28.81 16.05
CA LYS A 123 9.43 30.03 15.26
C LYS A 123 9.85 29.75 13.82
N SER A 124 8.96 30.01 12.86
CA SER A 124 9.25 29.93 11.43
C SER A 124 10.60 30.61 11.17
N ASN A 125 11.53 29.89 10.56
CA ASN A 125 12.78 30.49 10.14
C ASN A 125 12.42 31.45 8.99
N LYS A 126 12.89 32.70 9.03
CA LYS A 126 12.54 33.82 8.11
C LYS A 126 12.67 33.54 6.60
N ARG A 127 13.07 32.33 6.22
CA ARG A 127 13.16 31.85 4.83
C ARG A 127 11.81 31.42 4.24
N ASP A 128 10.81 31.13 5.06
CA ASP A 128 9.47 30.73 4.57
C ASP A 128 8.53 31.92 4.32
N ASP A 129 8.96 33.16 4.61
CA ASP A 129 8.15 34.38 4.44
C ASP A 129 8.15 34.93 2.99
N PHE A 130 8.74 34.21 2.02
CA PHE A 130 8.87 34.66 0.61
C PHE A 130 7.96 33.91 -0.37
N ARG A 131 6.70 33.72 -0.01
CA ARG A 131 5.61 33.45 -0.98
C ARG A 131 4.32 34.14 -0.51
N GLY A 132 4.35 35.47 -0.58
CA GLY A 132 3.17 36.30 -0.78
C GLY A 132 3.02 36.60 -2.27
#